data_AF-A0AA39M2S5-F1
#
_entry.id   AF-A0AA39M2S5-F1
#
_cell.length_a   1.000
_cell.length_b   1.000
_cell.length_c   1.000
_cell.angle_alpha   90.00
_cell.angle_beta   90.00
_cell.angle_gamma   90.00
#
_symmetry.space_group_name_H-M   'P 1'
#
loop_
_entity.id
_entity.type
_entity.pdbx_description
1 polymer ?
#
loop_
_entity_poly.entity_id
_entity_poly.type
_entity_poly.pdbx_seq_one_letter_code
_entity_poly.pdbx_strand_id
1 'polypeptide(L)'
;MVSLVVLLLFLISNVDSLQVPSSGQDKELYDALPKVFQDFYSKLNETDLDLLESVSADLKGKSPDQMYKILKPKSENLAKNVRDFAKEFLKEVNKLSTESKDFMKAVFESFTGISESDDDEAEEDFVKMTYSLSEDAREEIIGAFPSMRTLFDEYANVTTESR
;
A
#
# COMPACT_ATOMS: atom_id res chain seq x y z
N MET A 1 12.24 -7.09 12.23
CA MET A 1 10.94 -6.40 12.32
C MET A 1 10.79 -5.68 11.00
N VAL A 2 9.78 -6.08 10.25
CA VAL A 2 9.68 -5.93 8.80
C VAL A 2 8.55 -4.93 8.60
N SER A 3 8.88 -3.64 8.41
CA SER A 3 7.95 -2.58 7.99
C SER A 3 6.98 -3.11 6.95
N LEU A 4 5.73 -2.66 6.83
CA LEU A 4 4.84 -3.10 5.73
C LEU A 4 5.48 -2.87 4.35
N VAL A 5 6.32 -1.84 4.22
CA VAL A 5 7.21 -1.60 3.06
C VAL A 5 8.26 -2.70 2.93
N VAL A 6 8.89 -3.13 4.02
CA VAL A 6 9.82 -4.26 4.08
C VAL A 6 9.08 -5.59 3.90
N LEU A 7 7.79 -5.73 4.25
CA LEU A 7 6.97 -6.94 4.11
C LEU A 7 6.54 -7.10 2.65
N LEU A 8 6.22 -5.98 1.99
CA LEU A 8 6.02 -5.87 0.54
C LEU A 8 7.32 -6.04 -0.26
N LEU A 9 8.47 -5.60 0.28
CA LEU A 9 9.80 -5.94 -0.27
C LEU A 9 10.17 -7.42 -0.01
N PHE A 10 9.64 -8.04 1.06
CA PHE A 10 9.83 -9.46 1.36
C PHE A 10 9.09 -10.38 0.37
N LEU A 11 7.99 -9.91 -0.26
CA LEU A 11 7.34 -10.59 -1.38
C LEU A 11 8.28 -10.79 -2.60
N ILE A 12 9.45 -10.17 -2.59
CA ILE A 12 10.44 -10.16 -3.69
C ILE A 12 11.69 -10.99 -3.32
N SER A 13 11.72 -11.63 -2.15
CA SER A 13 12.92 -12.36 -1.65
C SER A 13 13.13 -13.75 -2.25
N ASN A 14 12.23 -14.24 -3.10
CA ASN A 14 12.44 -15.49 -3.83
C ASN A 14 13.13 -15.18 -5.17
N VAL A 15 14.44 -15.40 -5.16
CA VAL A 15 15.37 -15.36 -6.30
C VAL A 15 14.85 -16.20 -7.46
N ASP A 16 14.14 -15.57 -8.38
CA ASP A 16 14.30 -15.69 -9.83
C ASP A 16 13.21 -14.84 -10.51
N SER A 17 13.55 -13.57 -10.76
CA SER A 17 12.75 -12.52 -11.40
C SER A 17 11.56 -11.99 -10.59
N LEU A 18 11.45 -10.66 -10.60
CA LEU A 18 10.39 -9.74 -10.16
C LEU A 18 8.92 -10.09 -10.55
N GLN A 19 8.53 -11.36 -10.53
CA GLN A 19 7.18 -11.76 -10.88
C GLN A 19 6.28 -11.52 -9.67
N VAL A 20 5.22 -10.73 -9.92
CA VAL A 20 4.02 -10.69 -9.08
C VAL A 20 3.79 -12.07 -8.46
N PRO A 21 3.62 -12.16 -7.13
CA PRO A 21 3.52 -13.45 -6.46
C PRO A 21 2.49 -14.35 -7.14
N SER A 22 2.93 -15.53 -7.55
CA SER A 22 2.12 -16.45 -8.37
C SER A 22 1.40 -17.51 -7.55
N SER A 23 1.77 -17.70 -6.27
CA SER A 23 1.13 -18.64 -5.34
C SER A 23 1.50 -18.35 -3.89
N GLY A 24 0.72 -18.88 -2.94
CA GLY A 24 0.99 -18.80 -1.51
C GLY A 24 0.46 -17.52 -0.84
N GLN A 25 0.85 -17.31 0.42
CA GLN A 25 0.40 -16.17 1.24
C GLN A 25 0.75 -14.82 0.60
N ASP A 26 1.91 -14.75 -0.06
CA ASP A 26 2.38 -13.58 -0.80
C ASP A 26 1.42 -13.18 -1.93
N LYS A 27 0.81 -14.17 -2.58
CA LYS A 27 -0.20 -13.95 -3.62
C LYS A 27 -1.53 -13.52 -3.05
N GLU A 28 -1.96 -14.12 -1.94
CA GLU A 28 -3.21 -13.75 -1.25
C GLU A 28 -3.15 -12.29 -0.80
N LEU A 29 -2.02 -11.88 -0.21
CA LEU A 29 -1.78 -10.49 0.17
C LEU A 29 -1.75 -9.55 -1.04
N TYR A 30 -1.06 -9.93 -2.13
CA TYR A 30 -1.05 -9.14 -3.37
C TYR A 30 -2.44 -8.98 -3.98
N ASP A 31 -3.24 -10.05 -4.01
CA ASP A 31 -4.60 -10.05 -4.57
C ASP A 31 -5.57 -9.23 -3.71
N ALA A 32 -5.31 -9.08 -2.40
CA ALA A 32 -6.06 -8.23 -1.48
C ALA A 32 -5.77 -6.73 -1.69
N LEU A 33 -4.63 -6.35 -2.28
CA LEU A 33 -4.30 -4.95 -2.55
C LEU A 33 -5.30 -4.33 -3.54
N PRO A 34 -5.64 -3.03 -3.42
CA PRO A 34 -6.44 -2.35 -4.42
C PRO A 34 -5.79 -2.43 -5.80
N LYS A 35 -6.60 -2.57 -6.85
CA LYS A 35 -6.11 -2.82 -8.22
C LYS A 35 -5.05 -1.81 -8.69
N VAL A 36 -5.17 -0.56 -8.27
CA VAL A 36 -4.20 0.50 -8.58
C VAL A 36 -2.79 0.22 -8.03
N PHE A 37 -2.67 -0.46 -6.88
CA PHE A 37 -1.39 -0.88 -6.31
C PHE A 37 -0.83 -2.07 -7.09
N GLN A 38 -1.68 -3.06 -7.40
CA GLN A 38 -1.30 -4.19 -8.23
C GLN A 38 -0.74 -3.72 -9.60
N ASP A 39 -1.43 -2.79 -10.23
CA ASP A 39 -1.04 -2.21 -11.52
C ASP A 39 0.24 -1.39 -11.41
N PHE A 40 0.45 -0.67 -10.31
CA PHE A 40 1.71 0.01 -10.03
C PHE A 40 2.88 -0.99 -9.92
N TYR A 41 2.72 -2.04 -9.12
CA TYR A 41 3.74 -3.09 -8.98
C TYR A 41 4.09 -3.77 -10.29
N SER A 42 3.09 -4.08 -11.11
CA SER A 42 3.30 -4.74 -12.40
C SER A 42 4.16 -3.93 -13.39
N LYS A 43 4.31 -2.61 -13.14
CA LYS A 43 5.11 -1.70 -13.97
C LYS A 43 6.54 -1.51 -13.45
N LEU A 44 6.86 -1.96 -12.24
CA LEU A 44 8.19 -1.83 -11.66
C LEU A 44 9.10 -2.92 -12.22
N ASN A 45 10.32 -2.53 -12.54
CA ASN A 45 11.42 -3.47 -12.82
C ASN A 45 12.45 -3.42 -11.69
N GLU A 46 13.44 -4.31 -11.75
CA GLU A 46 14.49 -4.47 -10.74
C GLU A 46 15.25 -3.16 -10.48
N THR A 47 15.59 -2.42 -11.55
CA THR A 47 16.25 -1.11 -11.45
C THR A 47 15.37 -0.06 -10.78
N ASP A 48 14.05 -0.09 -11.00
CA ASP A 48 13.13 0.82 -10.33
C ASP A 48 13.04 0.51 -8.82
N LEU A 49 13.07 -0.76 -8.44
CA LEU A 49 13.08 -1.17 -7.04
C LEU A 49 14.39 -0.78 -6.33
N ASP A 50 15.54 -1.08 -6.94
CA ASP A 50 16.85 -0.69 -6.42
C ASP A 50 16.92 0.83 -6.21
N LEU A 51 16.35 1.59 -7.17
CA LEU A 51 16.28 3.03 -7.06
C LEU A 51 15.40 3.46 -5.88
N LEU A 52 14.18 2.91 -5.75
CA LEU A 52 13.28 3.22 -4.63
C LEU A 52 13.92 2.89 -3.28
N GLU A 53 14.61 1.75 -3.17
CA GLU A 53 15.33 1.37 -1.95
C GLU A 53 16.44 2.38 -1.63
N SER A 54 17.27 2.72 -2.63
CA SER A 54 18.38 3.66 -2.47
C SER A 54 17.97 5.08 -2.07
N VAL A 55 16.74 5.50 -2.38
CA VAL A 55 16.21 6.82 -2.03
C VAL A 55 15.11 6.79 -0.97
N SER A 56 14.82 5.63 -0.38
CA SER A 56 13.73 5.44 0.57
C SER A 56 13.74 6.46 1.72
N ALA A 57 14.92 6.73 2.29
CA ALA A 57 15.09 7.75 3.34
C ALA A 57 14.77 9.18 2.86
N ASP A 58 15.06 9.51 1.61
CA ASP A 58 14.75 10.83 1.02
C ASP A 58 13.26 10.98 0.70
N LEU A 59 12.57 9.85 0.47
CA LEU A 59 11.15 9.77 0.15
C LEU A 59 10.25 9.75 1.40
N LYS A 60 10.76 9.34 2.57
CA LYS A 60 10.00 9.31 3.83
C LYS A 60 9.41 10.69 4.14
N GLY A 61 8.12 10.74 4.49
CA GLY A 61 7.40 11.99 4.77
C GLY A 61 7.15 12.90 3.56
N LYS A 62 7.44 12.48 2.33
CA LYS A 62 7.28 13.32 1.14
C LYS A 62 5.92 13.12 0.48
N SER A 63 5.30 14.21 0.06
CA SER A 63 4.11 14.13 -0.79
C SER A 63 4.45 13.55 -2.17
N PRO A 64 3.46 13.02 -2.91
CA PRO A 64 3.69 12.49 -4.27
C PRO A 64 4.38 13.47 -5.23
N ASP A 65 4.08 14.77 -5.12
CA ASP A 65 4.74 15.81 -5.92
C ASP A 65 6.20 16.04 -5.52
N GLN A 66 6.53 15.88 -4.24
CA GLN A 66 7.90 15.94 -3.75
C GLN A 66 8.68 14.69 -4.17
N MET A 67 8.09 13.51 -4.05
CA MET A 67 8.64 12.25 -4.54
C MET A 67 8.95 12.33 -6.04
N TYR A 68 8.03 12.87 -6.84
CA TYR A 68 8.25 13.10 -8.27
C TYR A 68 9.51 13.94 -8.53
N LYS A 69 9.72 15.02 -7.79
CA LYS A 69 10.91 15.88 -7.95
C LYS A 69 12.21 15.19 -7.59
N ILE A 70 12.19 14.29 -6.60
CA ILE A 70 13.34 13.50 -6.15
C ILE A 70 13.68 12.41 -7.18
N LEU A 71 12.66 11.71 -7.68
CA LEU A 71 12.82 10.58 -8.59
C LEU A 71 13.12 11.02 -10.02
N LYS A 72 12.51 12.12 -10.50
CA LYS A 72 12.65 12.56 -11.91
C LYS A 72 14.09 12.64 -12.42
N PRO A 73 15.08 13.24 -11.70
CA PRO A 73 16.45 13.30 -12.20
C PRO A 73 17.15 11.92 -12.25
N LYS A 74 16.62 10.90 -11.57
CA LYS A 74 17.18 9.54 -11.50
C LYS A 74 16.47 8.59 -12.46
N SER A 75 15.15 8.69 -12.56
CA SER A 75 14.30 7.96 -13.51
C SER A 75 13.00 8.74 -13.77
N GLU A 76 12.88 9.31 -14.96
CA GLU A 76 11.66 10.04 -15.36
C GLU A 76 10.44 9.10 -15.46
N ASN A 77 10.66 7.86 -15.91
CA ASN A 77 9.61 6.86 -16.03
C ASN A 77 9.05 6.48 -14.64
N LEU A 78 9.93 6.16 -13.69
CA LEU A 78 9.53 5.83 -12.33
C LEU A 78 8.83 6.99 -11.63
N ALA A 79 9.38 8.21 -11.76
CA ALA A 79 8.75 9.40 -11.19
C ALA A 79 7.33 9.59 -11.72
N LYS A 80 7.13 9.42 -13.04
CA LYS A 80 5.82 9.49 -13.66
C LYS A 80 4.90 8.38 -13.12
N ASN A 81 5.37 7.14 -13.02
CA ASN A 81 4.59 6.01 -12.52
C ASN A 81 4.13 6.25 -11.07
N VAL A 82 5.01 6.71 -10.19
CA VAL A 82 4.67 7.05 -8.79
C VAL A 82 3.62 8.15 -8.72
N ARG A 83 3.80 9.22 -9.50
CA ARG A 83 2.84 10.34 -9.53
C ARG A 83 1.48 9.91 -10.07
N ASP A 84 1.46 9.14 -11.16
CA ASP A 84 0.23 8.71 -11.80
C ASP A 84 -0.51 7.71 -10.90
N PHE A 85 0.20 6.79 -10.23
CA PHE A 85 -0.33 5.91 -9.17
C PHE A 85 -1.01 6.70 -8.04
N ALA A 86 -0.28 7.65 -7.44
CA ALA A 86 -0.81 8.44 -6.33
C ALA A 86 -2.05 9.25 -6.75
N LYS A 87 -2.04 9.82 -7.96
CA LYS A 87 -3.16 10.58 -8.50
C LYS A 87 -4.39 9.71 -8.72
N GLU A 88 -4.21 8.51 -9.27
CA GLU A 88 -5.30 7.58 -9.53
C GLU A 88 -5.92 7.07 -8.23
N PHE A 89 -5.10 6.68 -7.27
CA PHE A 89 -5.57 6.25 -5.96
C PHE A 89 -6.32 7.37 -5.22
N LEU A 90 -5.71 8.55 -5.10
CA LEU A 90 -6.32 9.68 -4.38
C LEU A 90 -7.60 10.18 -5.05
N LYS A 91 -7.75 10.01 -6.36
CA LYS A 91 -8.99 10.37 -7.08
C LYS A 91 -10.19 9.57 -6.56
N GLU A 92 -10.03 8.27 -6.34
CA GLU A 92 -11.10 7.43 -5.82
C GLU A 92 -11.31 7.67 -4.32
N VAL A 93 -10.22 7.74 -3.54
CA VAL A 93 -10.28 8.03 -2.11
C VAL A 93 -10.98 9.36 -1.79
N ASN A 94 -10.78 10.40 -2.62
CA ASN A 94 -11.39 11.70 -2.39
C ASN A 94 -12.92 11.71 -2.50
N LYS A 95 -13.53 10.71 -3.16
CA LYS A 95 -14.99 10.57 -3.29
C LYS A 95 -15.65 9.92 -2.07
N LEU A 96 -14.87 9.26 -1.22
CA LEU A 96 -15.37 8.55 -0.06
C LEU A 96 -15.80 9.51 1.05
N SER A 97 -16.63 9.00 1.96
CA SER A 97 -16.91 9.62 3.25
C SER A 97 -15.64 9.85 4.07
N THR A 98 -15.70 10.73 5.08
CA THR A 98 -14.52 11.11 5.87
C THR A 98 -13.84 9.90 6.52
N GLU A 99 -14.61 9.01 7.14
CA GLU A 99 -14.08 7.83 7.83
C GLU A 99 -13.36 6.89 6.85
N SER A 100 -14.03 6.49 5.77
CA SER A 100 -13.47 5.65 4.71
C SER A 100 -12.23 6.27 4.05
N LYS A 101 -12.26 7.58 3.86
CA LYS A 101 -11.15 8.34 3.27
C LYS A 101 -9.93 8.38 4.15
N ASP A 102 -10.11 8.62 5.45
CA ASP A 102 -9.00 8.68 6.40
C ASP A 102 -8.34 7.30 6.53
N PHE A 103 -9.12 6.23 6.56
CA PHE A 103 -8.59 4.87 6.50
C PHE A 103 -7.78 4.61 5.21
N MET A 104 -8.33 4.92 4.04
CA MET A 104 -7.62 4.67 2.78
C MET A 104 -6.37 5.56 2.61
N LYS A 105 -6.33 6.75 3.23
CA LYS A 105 -5.09 7.54 3.32
C LYS A 105 -4.05 6.85 4.19
N ALA A 106 -4.44 6.30 5.35
CA ALA A 106 -3.53 5.53 6.18
C ALA A 106 -2.96 4.32 5.42
N VAL A 107 -3.80 3.58 4.67
CA VAL A 107 -3.34 2.49 3.77
C VAL A 107 -2.25 3.01 2.82
N PHE A 108 -2.47 4.16 2.20
CA PHE A 108 -1.52 4.74 1.25
C PHE A 108 -0.22 5.19 1.92
N GLU A 109 -0.29 5.80 3.10
CA GLU A 109 0.87 6.25 3.86
C GLU A 109 1.71 5.08 4.34
N SER A 110 1.08 4.02 4.87
CA SER A 110 1.74 2.77 5.24
C SER A 110 2.41 2.11 4.04
N PHE A 111 1.74 2.13 2.88
CA PHE A 111 2.28 1.56 1.65
C PHE A 111 3.50 2.32 1.11
N THR A 112 3.42 3.65 1.13
CA THR A 112 4.46 4.51 0.55
C THR A 112 5.61 4.79 1.52
N GLY A 113 5.50 4.36 2.78
CA GLY A 113 6.44 4.72 3.84
C GLY A 113 6.47 6.24 4.09
N ILE A 114 5.38 6.94 3.76
CA ILE A 114 5.27 8.39 3.98
C ILE A 114 5.06 8.69 5.46
N SER A 115 4.59 7.74 6.28
CA SER A 115 4.36 8.00 7.69
C SER A 115 5.64 8.46 8.39
N GLU A 116 5.53 9.50 9.22
CA GLU A 116 6.65 9.97 10.05
C GLU A 116 6.89 9.04 11.25
N SER A 117 5.92 8.19 11.59
CA SER A 117 5.97 7.22 12.68
C SER A 117 7.01 6.12 12.46
N ASP A 118 7.47 5.54 13.57
CA ASP A 118 8.28 4.33 13.58
C ASP A 118 7.42 3.13 13.12
N ASP A 119 8.04 2.15 12.46
CA ASP A 119 7.35 1.06 11.76
C ASP A 119 6.37 0.26 12.65
N ASP A 120 6.69 0.11 13.94
CA ASP A 120 5.87 -0.65 14.90
C ASP A 120 4.60 0.12 15.33
N GLU A 121 4.66 1.45 15.45
CA GLU A 121 3.50 2.29 15.78
C GLU A 121 2.52 2.38 14.60
N ALA A 122 3.07 2.44 13.38
CA ALA A 122 2.26 2.49 12.16
C ALA A 122 1.44 1.21 11.94
N GLU A 123 1.99 0.04 12.29
CA GLU A 123 1.27 -1.25 12.19
C GLU A 123 0.14 -1.34 13.22
N GLU A 124 0.41 -1.01 14.48
CA GLU A 124 -0.64 -1.00 15.52
C GLU A 124 -1.78 -0.04 15.19
N ASP A 125 -1.45 1.15 14.69
CA ASP A 125 -2.44 2.16 14.33
C ASP A 125 -3.26 1.72 13.12
N PHE A 126 -2.65 1.06 12.13
CA PHE A 126 -3.36 0.47 11.00
C PHE A 126 -4.37 -0.61 11.44
N VAL A 127 -3.95 -1.51 12.33
CA VAL A 127 -4.82 -2.56 12.88
C VAL A 127 -5.97 -1.95 13.68
N LYS A 128 -5.68 -0.98 14.56
CA LYS A 128 -6.72 -0.27 15.33
C LYS A 128 -7.70 0.44 14.41
N MET A 129 -7.22 1.13 13.38
CA MET A 129 -8.07 1.80 12.39
C MET A 129 -8.99 0.80 11.67
N THR A 130 -8.45 -0.33 11.23
CA THR A 130 -9.22 -1.41 10.56
C THR A 130 -10.37 -1.92 11.43
N TYR A 131 -10.12 -2.16 12.73
CA TYR A 131 -11.17 -2.61 13.66
C TYR A 131 -12.17 -1.51 14.02
N SER A 132 -11.73 -0.26 14.08
CA SER A 132 -12.57 0.87 14.46
C SER A 132 -13.53 1.33 13.36
N LEU A 133 -13.33 0.89 12.12
CA LEU A 133 -14.21 1.22 11.00
C LEU A 133 -15.66 0.80 11.28
N SER A 134 -16.60 1.66 10.94
CA SER A 134 -18.01 1.33 10.86
C SER A 134 -18.30 0.33 9.73
N GLU A 135 -19.42 -0.39 9.84
CA GLU A 135 -19.87 -1.30 8.79
C GLU A 135 -20.15 -0.55 7.47
N ASP A 136 -20.79 0.63 7.57
CA ASP A 136 -21.05 1.51 6.43
C ASP A 136 -19.74 1.95 5.75
N ALA A 137 -18.71 2.32 6.52
CA ALA A 137 -17.41 2.69 5.97
C ALA A 137 -16.72 1.50 5.30
N ARG A 138 -16.77 0.30 5.90
CA ARG A 138 -16.24 -0.93 5.27
C ARG A 138 -16.91 -1.22 3.94
N GLU A 139 -18.25 -1.21 3.88
CA GLU A 139 -18.98 -1.48 2.63
C GLU A 139 -18.74 -0.38 1.59
N GLU A 140 -18.61 0.89 1.98
CA GLU A 140 -18.22 1.97 1.07
C GLU A 140 -16.82 1.74 0.48
N ILE A 141 -15.85 1.35 1.32
CA ILE A 141 -14.49 1.01 0.87
C ILE A 141 -14.52 -0.18 -0.09
N ILE A 142 -15.26 -1.25 0.24
CA ILE A 142 -15.36 -2.43 -0.64
C ILE A 142 -16.04 -2.05 -1.96
N GLY A 143 -17.05 -1.18 -1.94
CA GLY A 143 -17.69 -0.67 -3.14
C GLY A 143 -16.73 0.07 -4.07
N ALA A 144 -15.80 0.84 -3.51
CA ALA A 144 -14.79 1.58 -4.28
C ALA A 144 -13.55 0.73 -4.63
N PHE A 145 -13.18 -0.20 -3.77
CA PHE A 145 -11.99 -1.05 -3.86
C PHE A 145 -12.34 -2.51 -3.53
N PRO A 146 -12.94 -3.27 -4.47
CA PRO A 146 -13.50 -4.59 -4.18
C PRO A 146 -12.53 -5.63 -3.59
N SER A 147 -11.24 -5.55 -3.93
CA SER A 147 -10.21 -6.46 -3.39
C SER A 147 -9.98 -6.30 -1.88
N MET A 148 -10.35 -5.16 -1.31
CA MET A 148 -10.27 -4.92 0.15
C MET A 148 -11.26 -5.80 0.94
N ARG A 149 -12.21 -6.46 0.27
CA ARG A 149 -13.08 -7.45 0.92
C ARG A 149 -12.26 -8.57 1.54
N THR A 150 -11.23 -9.08 0.84
CA THR A 150 -10.35 -10.13 1.35
C THR A 150 -9.70 -9.71 2.67
N LEU A 151 -9.18 -8.48 2.73
CA LEU A 151 -8.60 -7.90 3.94
C LEU A 151 -9.63 -7.93 5.10
N PHE A 152 -10.82 -7.37 4.88
CA PHE A 152 -11.82 -7.28 5.95
C PHE A 152 -12.38 -8.64 6.38
N ASP A 153 -12.53 -9.59 5.46
CA ASP A 153 -13.01 -10.94 5.75
C ASP A 153 -11.98 -11.74 6.57
N GLU A 154 -10.69 -11.59 6.28
CA GLU A 154 -9.60 -12.21 7.07
C GLU A 154 -9.55 -11.65 8.49
N TYR A 155 -9.64 -10.34 8.67
CA TYR A 155 -9.67 -9.73 10.01
C TYR A 155 -10.94 -10.08 10.80
N ALA A 156 -12.08 -10.26 10.13
CA ALA A 156 -13.30 -10.75 10.77
C ALA A 156 -13.12 -12.17 11.34
N ASN A 157 -12.42 -13.05 10.63
CA ASN A 157 -12.19 -14.44 11.05
C ASN A 157 -11.18 -14.56 12.22
N VAL A 158 -10.19 -13.68 12.32
CA VAL A 158 -9.25 -13.67 13.47
C VAL A 158 -9.96 -13.36 14.80
N THR A 159 -11.02 -12.55 14.77
CA THR A 159 -11.78 -12.21 16.00
C THR A 159 -12.71 -13.31 16.50
N THR A 160 -13.02 -14.32 15.68
CA THR A 160 -13.91 -15.44 16.07
C THR A 160 -13.15 -16.62 16.67
N GLU A 161 -11.87 -16.82 16.33
CA GLU A 161 -11.04 -17.88 16.93
C GLU A 161 -10.40 -17.52 18.28
N SER A 162 -10.50 -16.26 18.72
CA SER A 162 -9.97 -15.78 20.00
C SER A 162 -10.99 -15.83 21.16
N ARG A 163 -12.08 -16.62 21.04
CA ARG A 163 -13.15 -16.76 22.04
C ARG A 163 -13.31 -18.17 22.58
#